data_AF-A0A847W7G3-F1
#
_entry.id   AF-A0A847W7G3-F1
#
_cell.length_a   1.000
_cell.length_b   1.000
_cell.length_c   1.000
_cell.angle_alpha   90.00
_cell.angle_beta   90.00
_cell.angle_gamma   90.00
#
_symmetry.space_group_name_H-M   'P 1'
#
loop_
_entity.id
_entity.type
_entity.pdbx_description
1 polymer ?
#
loop_
_entity_poly.entity_id
_entity_poly.type
_entity_poly.pdbx_seq_one_letter_code
_entity_poly.pdbx_strand_id
1 'polypeptide(L)'
;MQSRFQYVEHLKQMGAEIEYFNPEVKDPEKAYNFNWSDNRAEDFHAIKIFGPCDFQGGHFTVHDLRAGATILLAAIAAKGETVLSNIEQIERGYQSIEQKLVSMGANIERK
;
A
#
# COMPACT_ATOMS: atom_id res chain seq x y z
N MET A 1 3.33 16.87 -5.93
CA MET A 1 4.18 15.75 -5.50
C MET A 1 3.30 14.51 -5.40
N GLN A 2 3.70 13.36 -5.96
CA GLN A 2 2.93 12.13 -5.76
C GLN A 2 3.13 11.65 -4.32
N SER A 3 2.04 11.53 -3.55
CA SER A 3 2.08 10.97 -2.20
C SER A 3 2.62 9.54 -2.23
N ARG A 4 3.42 9.14 -1.24
CA ARG A 4 3.89 7.74 -1.10
C ARG A 4 2.86 6.83 -0.43
N PHE A 5 1.68 7.34 -0.10
CA PHE A 5 0.57 6.60 0.52
C PHE A 5 -0.47 6.09 -0.50
N GLN A 6 -0.09 5.88 -1.76
CA GLN A 6 -1.00 5.43 -2.83
C GLN A 6 -1.72 4.10 -2.54
N TYR A 7 -1.18 3.27 -1.65
CA TYR A 7 -1.81 2.01 -1.24
C TYR A 7 -2.95 2.18 -0.22
N VAL A 8 -3.02 3.32 0.49
CA VAL A 8 -3.95 3.50 1.61
C VAL A 8 -5.41 3.41 1.16
N GLU A 9 -5.76 4.01 0.02
CA GLU A 9 -7.15 3.99 -0.46
C GLU A 9 -7.61 2.58 -0.84
N HIS A 10 -6.73 1.77 -1.45
CA HIS A 10 -7.03 0.35 -1.73
C HIS A 10 -7.16 -0.45 -0.43
N LEU A 11 -6.27 -0.24 0.55
CA LEU A 11 -6.38 -0.93 1.84
C LEU A 11 -7.68 -0.57 2.57
N LYS A 12 -8.12 0.70 2.50
CA LYS A 12 -9.42 1.14 3.02
C LYS A 12 -10.58 0.47 2.32
N GLN A 13 -10.53 0.35 1.00
CA GLN A 13 -11.54 -0.40 0.22
C GLN A 13 -11.58 -1.89 0.61
N MET A 14 -10.44 -2.46 1.01
CA MET A 14 -10.36 -3.81 1.56
C MET A 14 -10.81 -3.90 3.03
N GLY A 15 -11.13 -2.78 3.68
CA GLY A 15 -11.66 -2.73 5.05
C GLY A 15 -10.70 -2.20 6.11
N ALA A 16 -9.47 -1.78 5.76
CA ALA A 16 -8.55 -1.21 6.74
C ALA A 16 -9.00 0.17 7.22
N GLU A 17 -8.85 0.41 8.52
CA GLU A 17 -9.04 1.73 9.12
C GLU A 17 -7.69 2.44 9.23
N ILE A 18 -7.53 3.50 8.42
CA ILE A 18 -6.28 4.26 8.31
C ILE A 18 -6.61 5.75 8.27
N GLU A 19 -5.95 6.53 9.12
CA GLU A 19 -6.08 7.98 9.17
C GLU A 19 -4.77 8.67 8.78
N TYR A 20 -4.85 9.70 7.95
CA TYR A 20 -3.71 10.56 7.67
C TYR A 20 -3.52 11.58 8.79
N PHE A 21 -2.28 11.87 9.15
CA PHE A 21 -1.98 12.94 10.08
C PHE A 21 -0.58 13.50 9.84
N ASN A 22 -0.34 14.70 10.38
CA ASN A 22 0.99 15.28 10.44
C ASN A 22 1.43 15.34 11.92
N PRO A 23 2.54 14.72 12.29
CA PRO A 23 3.03 14.80 13.67
C PRO A 23 3.48 16.23 13.97
N GLU A 24 3.27 16.66 15.21
CA GLU A 24 3.79 17.94 15.67
C GLU A 24 5.31 17.84 15.87
N VAL A 25 6.06 18.64 15.12
CA VAL A 25 7.53 18.63 15.15
C VAL A 25 8.02 20.03 15.47
N LYS A 26 8.91 20.15 16.47
CA LYS A 26 9.41 21.46 16.94
C LYS A 26 10.29 22.19 15.91
N ASP A 27 11.11 21.45 15.16
CA ASP A 27 12.02 21.99 14.14
C ASP A 27 11.97 21.10 12.88
N PRO A 28 10.96 21.28 12.01
CA PRO A 28 10.72 20.43 10.85
C PRO A 28 11.88 20.39 9.85
N GLU A 29 12.57 21.51 9.64
CA GLU A 29 13.73 21.63 8.72
C GLU A 29 14.91 20.75 9.16
N LYS A 30 15.04 20.46 10.46
CA LYS A 30 16.05 19.51 10.98
C LYS A 30 15.54 18.08 11.10
N ALA A 31 14.24 17.91 11.35
CA ALA A 31 13.65 16.61 11.61
C ALA A 31 13.40 15.80 10.33
N TYR A 32 13.09 16.48 9.23
CA TYR A 32 12.80 15.86 7.96
C TYR A 32 13.98 15.92 7.00
N ASN A 33 14.16 14.87 6.21
CA ASN A 33 15.19 14.78 5.17
C ASN A 33 14.69 15.30 3.80
N PHE A 34 13.74 16.24 3.81
CA PHE A 34 13.20 16.90 2.63
C PHE A 34 13.05 18.39 2.93
N ASN A 35 13.00 19.20 1.87
CA ASN A 35 12.83 20.65 2.01
C ASN A 35 11.44 20.94 2.60
N TRP A 36 11.39 21.41 3.84
CA TRP A 36 10.12 21.70 4.50
C TRP A 36 9.44 22.93 3.91
N SER A 37 10.20 23.86 3.33
CA SER A 37 9.69 25.00 2.57
C SER A 37 8.75 24.64 1.42
N ASP A 38 8.90 23.44 0.85
CA ASP A 38 8.11 22.97 -0.29
C ASP A 38 6.81 22.25 0.15
N ASN A 39 6.61 22.10 1.46
CA ASN A 39 5.50 21.36 2.05
C ASN A 39 4.15 22.09 1.88
N ARG A 40 3.11 21.36 1.46
CA ARG A 40 1.75 21.89 1.30
C ARG A 40 0.83 21.34 2.39
N ALA A 41 -0.30 22.01 2.62
CA ALA A 41 -1.28 21.59 3.64
C ALA A 41 -1.84 20.17 3.42
N GLU A 42 -1.84 19.71 2.17
CA GLU A 42 -2.34 18.39 1.74
C GLU A 42 -1.25 17.30 1.81
N ASP A 43 0.00 17.67 2.04
CA ASP A 43 1.10 16.72 2.14
C ASP A 43 1.11 16.11 3.54
N PHE A 44 0.63 14.88 3.64
CA PHE A 44 0.66 14.08 4.86
C PHE A 44 1.96 13.27 4.94
N HIS A 45 2.62 13.34 6.09
CA HIS A 45 3.89 12.66 6.35
C HIS A 45 3.76 11.44 7.26
N ALA A 46 2.56 11.19 7.80
CA ALA A 46 2.30 10.03 8.63
C ALA A 46 0.87 9.50 8.44
N ILE A 47 0.69 8.22 8.78
CA ILE A 47 -0.60 7.54 8.85
C ILE A 47 -0.72 6.80 10.17
N LYS A 48 -1.92 6.79 10.76
CA LYS A 48 -2.29 5.93 11.88
C LYS A 48 -3.06 4.74 11.32
N ILE A 49 -2.74 3.56 11.80
CA ILE A 49 -3.35 2.31 11.38
C ILE A 49 -4.04 1.71 12.60
N PHE A 50 -5.31 1.39 12.47
CA PHE A 50 -6.12 0.79 13.53
C PHE A 50 -6.40 -0.68 13.16
N GLY A 51 -6.21 -1.58 14.12
CA GLY A 51 -6.37 -3.02 13.90
C GLY A 51 -6.86 -3.76 15.14
N PRO A 52 -7.20 -5.05 15.00
CA PRO A 52 -7.10 -5.87 13.77
C PRO A 52 -8.15 -5.49 12.71
N CYS A 53 -7.86 -5.85 11.45
CA CYS A 53 -8.76 -5.64 10.31
C CYS A 53 -9.00 -6.98 9.61
N ASP A 54 -10.26 -7.27 9.30
CA ASP A 54 -10.66 -8.39 8.44
C ASP A 54 -10.71 -7.93 6.98
N PHE A 55 -9.58 -8.06 6.26
CA PHE A 55 -9.53 -7.69 4.85
C PHE A 55 -10.56 -8.46 4.02
N GLN A 56 -11.26 -7.76 3.13
CA GLN A 56 -12.19 -8.32 2.15
C GLN A 56 -11.59 -8.26 0.75
N GLY A 57 -11.81 -9.33 -0.01
CA GLY A 57 -11.40 -9.39 -1.40
C GLY A 57 -12.19 -8.43 -2.29
N GLY A 58 -11.65 -8.15 -3.47
CA GLY A 58 -12.22 -7.23 -4.43
C GLY A 58 -11.40 -7.12 -5.71
N HIS A 59 -11.73 -6.15 -6.55
CA HIS A 59 -11.02 -5.88 -7.80
C HIS A 59 -10.19 -4.61 -7.66
N PHE A 60 -8.87 -4.73 -7.84
CA PHE A 60 -7.95 -3.59 -7.71
C PHE A 60 -6.99 -3.51 -8.89
N THR A 61 -6.58 -2.29 -9.23
CA THR A 61 -5.57 -2.05 -10.26
C THR A 61 -4.29 -1.56 -9.61
N VAL A 62 -3.18 -2.20 -9.92
CA VAL A 62 -1.88 -1.78 -9.43
C VAL A 62 -1.39 -0.59 -10.24
N HIS A 63 -0.94 0.48 -9.56
CA HIS A 63 -0.41 1.67 -10.22
C HIS A 63 1.07 1.93 -9.91
N ASP A 64 1.60 1.32 -8.85
CA ASP A 64 2.98 1.49 -8.39
C ASP A 64 3.55 0.15 -7.92
N LEU A 65 4.88 0.03 -7.99
CA LEU A 65 5.64 -1.15 -7.59
C LEU A 65 5.38 -1.54 -6.13
N ARG A 66 5.58 -0.61 -5.19
CA ARG A 66 5.53 -0.90 -3.75
C ARG A 66 4.11 -0.90 -3.24
N ALA A 67 3.29 0.03 -3.73
CA ALA A 67 1.86 0.02 -3.43
C ALA A 67 1.23 -1.30 -3.90
N GLY A 68 1.57 -1.77 -5.10
CA GLY A 68 1.12 -3.05 -5.63
C GLY A 68 1.52 -4.24 -4.76
N ALA A 69 2.79 -4.31 -4.36
CA ALA A 69 3.27 -5.36 -3.46
C ALA A 69 2.51 -5.36 -2.12
N THR A 70 2.19 -4.18 -1.57
CA THR A 70 1.37 -4.05 -0.36
C THR A 70 -0.03 -4.62 -0.57
N ILE A 71 -0.71 -4.29 -1.68
CA ILE A 71 -2.06 -4.81 -1.96
C ILE A 71 -2.04 -6.31 -2.24
N LEU A 72 -1.00 -6.83 -2.90
CA LEU A 72 -0.81 -8.27 -3.08
C LEU A 72 -0.73 -9.01 -1.74
N LEU A 73 0.02 -8.49 -0.78
CA LEU A 73 0.08 -9.10 0.55
C LEU A 73 -1.24 -9.01 1.31
N ALA A 74 -1.94 -7.86 1.22
CA ALA A 74 -3.27 -7.71 1.81
C ALA A 74 -4.29 -8.69 1.17
N ALA A 75 -4.20 -8.90 -0.15
CA ALA A 75 -5.04 -9.83 -0.90
C ALA A 75 -4.87 -11.29 -0.44
N ILE A 76 -3.64 -11.71 -0.15
CA ILE A 76 -3.36 -13.05 0.39
C ILE A 76 -4.00 -13.24 1.77
N ALA A 77 -4.08 -12.18 2.58
CA ALA A 77 -4.69 -12.21 3.91
C ALA A 77 -6.22 -11.99 3.89
N ALA A 78 -6.79 -11.59 2.75
CA ALA A 78 -8.19 -11.23 2.64
C ALA A 78 -9.12 -12.43 2.60
N LYS A 79 -10.34 -12.25 3.11
CA LYS A 79 -11.45 -13.19 2.93
C LYS A 79 -12.07 -12.99 1.55
N GLY A 80 -12.40 -14.09 0.87
CA GLY A 80 -12.98 -14.07 -0.47
C GLY A 80 -11.91 -14.03 -1.57
N GLU A 81 -12.32 -13.67 -2.78
CA GLU A 81 -11.45 -13.61 -3.96
C GLU A 81 -10.96 -12.18 -4.19
N THR A 82 -9.67 -12.02 -4.48
CA THR A 82 -9.10 -10.74 -4.91
C THR A 82 -8.54 -10.87 -6.32
N VAL A 83 -8.89 -9.94 -7.20
CA VAL A 83 -8.37 -9.85 -8.56
C VAL A 83 -7.52 -8.59 -8.68
N LEU A 84 -6.23 -8.77 -9.00
CA LEU A 84 -5.29 -7.68 -9.22
C LEU A 84 -4.96 -7.55 -10.71
N SER A 85 -5.19 -6.37 -11.27
CA SER A 85 -4.85 -5.99 -12.64
C SER A 85 -3.55 -5.17 -12.69
N ASN A 86 -2.87 -5.16 -13.83
CA ASN A 86 -1.62 -4.41 -14.06
C ASN A 86 -0.45 -4.88 -13.16
N ILE A 87 -0.34 -6.20 -12.95
CA ILE A 87 0.64 -6.83 -12.05
C ILE A 87 2.10 -6.60 -12.50
N GLU A 88 2.32 -6.30 -13.78
CA GLU A 88 3.63 -5.95 -14.36
C GLU A 88 4.30 -4.79 -13.62
N GLN A 89 3.54 -3.93 -12.94
CA GLN A 89 4.10 -2.88 -12.09
C GLN A 89 4.87 -3.46 -10.89
N ILE A 90 4.40 -4.56 -10.31
CA ILE A 90 5.06 -5.26 -9.20
C ILE A 90 6.33 -5.96 -9.71
N GLU A 91 6.27 -6.55 -10.89
CA GLU A 91 7.38 -7.33 -11.46
C GLU A 91 8.61 -6.51 -11.77
N ARG A 92 8.46 -5.19 -11.95
CA ARG A 92 9.58 -4.24 -12.10
C ARG A 92 10.58 -4.27 -10.94
N GLY A 93 10.17 -4.73 -9.76
CA GLY A 93 11.05 -4.87 -8.59
C GLY A 93 10.97 -6.21 -7.87
N TYR A 94 10.02 -7.07 -8.23
CA TYR A 94 9.86 -8.39 -7.63
C TYR A 94 9.73 -9.47 -8.69
N GLN A 95 10.86 -10.06 -9.07
CA GLN A 95 10.89 -11.14 -10.05
C GLN A 95 10.14 -12.37 -9.54
N SER A 96 9.18 -12.84 -10.33
CA SER A 96 8.42 -14.09 -10.12
C SER A 96 7.82 -14.17 -8.71
N ILE A 97 7.24 -13.06 -8.23
CA ILE A 97 6.72 -12.97 -6.87
C ILE A 97 5.55 -13.93 -6.64
N GLU A 98 4.71 -14.12 -7.65
CA GLU A 98 3.60 -15.07 -7.66
C GLU A 98 4.11 -16.50 -7.43
N GLN A 99 5.15 -16.93 -8.13
CA GLN A 99 5.72 -18.27 -7.99
C GLN A 99 6.29 -18.49 -6.59
N LYS A 100 6.97 -17.47 -6.04
CA LYS A 100 7.53 -17.51 -4.68
C LYS A 100 6.43 -17.56 -3.62
N LEU A 101 5.35 -16.81 -3.78
CA LEU A 101 4.23 -16.83 -2.84
C LEU A 101 3.47 -18.15 -2.92
N VAL A 102 3.24 -18.69 -4.12
CA VAL A 102 2.63 -20.01 -4.32
C VAL A 102 3.49 -21.11 -3.71
N SER A 103 4.82 -21.07 -3.85
CA SER A 103 5.71 -22.04 -3.22
C SER A 103 5.71 -21.99 -1.68
N MET A 104 5.26 -20.87 -1.10
CA MET A 104 5.01 -20.70 0.33
C MET A 104 3.56 -21.03 0.75
N GLY A 105 2.73 -21.50 -0.18
CA GLY A 105 1.35 -21.93 0.10
C GLY A 105 0.27 -20.88 -0.16
N ALA A 106 0.59 -19.75 -0.80
CA ALA A 106 -0.44 -18.80 -1.22
C ALA A 106 -1.28 -19.39 -2.36
N ASN A 107 -2.60 -19.18 -2.30
CA ASN A 107 -3.51 -19.57 -3.39
C ASN A 107 -3.62 -18.42 -4.40
N ILE A 108 -2.75 -18.42 -5.42
CA ILE A 108 -2.68 -17.37 -6.45
C ILE A 108 -2.66 -18.04 -7.82
N GLU A 109 -3.46 -17.51 -8.75
CA GLU A 109 -3.49 -17.91 -10.15
C GLU A 109 -3.23 -16.69 -11.04
N ARG A 110 -2.44 -16.86 -12.12
CA ARG A 110 -2.26 -15.86 -13.16
C ARG A 110 -3.04 -16.28 -14.39
N LYS A 111 -3.96 -15.42 -14.84
CA LYS A 111 -4.81 -15.61 -16.02
C LYS A 111 -4.35 -14.74 -17.18
#